data_AF-A0A0J6ZJX1-F1
#
_entry.id   AF-A0A0J6ZJX1-F1
#
_cell.length_a   1.000
_cell.length_b   1.000
_cell.length_c   1.000
_cell.angle_alpha   90.00
_cell.angle_beta   90.00
_cell.angle_gamma   90.00
#
_symmetry.space_group_name_H-M   'P 1'
#
loop_
_entity.id
_entity.type
_entity.pdbx_description
1 polymer ?
#
loop_
_entity_poly.entity_id
_entity_poly.type
_entity_poly.pdbx_seq_one_letter_code
_entity_poly.pdbx_strand_id
1 'polypeptide(L)' 'MESTLTVEAAAKILHVSPQFIRCGLKAGKLPFGTALDMNGRGKRYRYIIYPKRLQAFMDGNL' A
#
# COMPACT_ATOMS: atom_id res chain seq x y z
N MET A 1 -8.23 -0.57 -17.12
CA MET A 1 -7.11 -0.10 -16.26
C MET A 1 -7.24 -0.82 -14.93
N GLU A 2 -6.22 -1.54 -14.47
CA GLU A 2 -6.27 -2.14 -13.13
C GLU A 2 -6.49 -1.05 -12.09
N SER A 3 -7.53 -1.21 -11.27
CA SER A 3 -7.96 -0.21 -10.29
C SER A 3 -7.00 -0.11 -9.09
N THR A 4 -6.03 -1.01 -8.98
CA THR A 4 -5.16 -1.17 -7.80
C THR A 4 -3.75 -1.62 -8.20
N LEU A 5 -2.72 -1.16 -7.48
CA LEU A 5 -1.34 -1.67 -7.63
C LEU A 5 -1.06 -2.83 -6.67
N THR A 6 -0.11 -3.69 -7.07
CA THR A 6 0.49 -4.68 -6.17
C THR A 6 1.48 -4.03 -5.20
N VAL A 7 1.78 -4.73 -4.10
CA VAL A 7 2.79 -4.29 -3.12
C VAL A 7 4.15 -4.15 -3.80
N GLU A 8 4.49 -5.09 -4.68
CA GLU A 8 5.76 -5.15 -5.39
C GLU A 8 5.91 -3.98 -6.36
N ALA A 9 4.84 -3.61 -7.07
CA ALA A 9 4.83 -2.44 -7.95
C ALA A 9 5.01 -1.14 -7.16
N ALA A 10 4.27 -0.96 -6.06
CA ALA A 10 4.41 0.21 -5.20
C ALA A 10 5.80 0.31 -4.56
N ALA A 11 6.37 -0.82 -4.12
CA ALA A 11 7.71 -0.89 -3.58
C ALA A 11 8.77 -0.46 -4.60
N LYS A 12 8.63 -0.90 -5.86
CA LYS A 12 9.51 -0.49 -6.97
C LYS A 12 9.41 1.01 -7.25
N ILE A 13 8.21 1.57 -7.24
CA ILE A 13 7.97 3.00 -7.47
C ILE A 13 8.61 3.86 -6.36
N LEU A 14 8.48 3.44 -5.10
CA LEU A 14 9.02 4.18 -3.95
C LEU A 14 10.48 3.85 -3.62
N HIS A 15 11.14 2.96 -4.36
CA HIS A 15 12.49 2.49 -4.08
C HIS A 15 12.68 1.94 -2.66
N VAL A 16 11.69 1.21 -2.15
CA VAL A 16 11.70 0.58 -0.81
C VAL A 16 11.45 -0.92 -0.90
N SER A 17 11.61 -1.63 0.22
CA SER A 17 11.28 -3.05 0.26
C SER A 17 9.76 -3.30 0.24
N PRO A 18 9.27 -4.41 -0.32
CA PRO A 18 7.86 -4.81 -0.19
C PRO A 18 7.40 -4.91 1.27
N GLN A 19 8.31 -5.26 2.18
CA GLN A 19 8.01 -5.35 3.61
C GLN A 19 7.71 -3.97 4.22
N PHE A 20 8.40 -2.92 3.79
CA PHE A 20 8.10 -1.54 4.20
C PHE A 20 6.65 -1.17 3.86
N ILE A 21 6.22 -1.44 2.63
CA ILE A 21 4.85 -1.19 2.17
C ILE A 21 3.84 -1.99 3.01
N ARG A 22 4.09 -3.28 3.24
CA ARG A 22 3.19 -4.13 4.04
C ARG A 22 3.05 -3.60 5.48
N CYS A 23 4.16 -3.30 6.14
CA CYS A 23 4.16 -2.79 7.51
C CYS A 23 3.49 -1.42 7.60
N GLY A 24 3.81 -0.51 6.69
CA GLY A 24 3.25 0.85 6.68
C GLY A 24 1.75 0.87 6.40
N LEU A 25 1.26 0.02 5.50
CA LEU A 25 -0.18 -0.12 5.22
C LEU A 25 -0.93 -0.75 6.40
N LYS A 26 -0.36 -1.77 7.05
CA LYS A 26 -0.94 -2.36 8.28
C LYS A 26 -1.00 -1.38 9.44
N ALA A 27 0.03 -0.55 9.59
CA ALA A 27 0.10 0.46 10.64
C ALA A 27 -0.72 1.73 10.34
N GLY A 28 -1.36 1.81 9.17
CA GLY A 28 -2.10 3.00 8.73
C GLY A 28 -1.21 4.23 8.49
N LYS A 29 0.09 4.03 8.27
CA LYS A 29 1.09 5.11 8.09
C LYS A 29 1.31 5.51 6.63
N LEU A 30 0.87 4.67 5.69
CA LEU A 30 0.98 4.93 4.25
C LEU A 30 -0.41 5.27 3.69
N PRO A 31 -0.76 6.56 3.52
CA PRO A 31 -2.13 7.02 3.23
C PRO A 31 -2.57 6.82 1.77
N PHE A 32 -1.81 6.04 0.99
CA PHE A 32 -2.11 5.71 -0.40
C PHE A 32 -2.74 4.31 -0.59
N GLY A 33 -2.95 3.57 0.49
CA GLY A 33 -3.56 2.24 0.43
C GLY A 33 -4.07 1.79 1.79
N THR A 34 -4.52 0.54 1.84
CA THR A 34 -4.95 -0.13 3.09
C THR A 34 -4.58 -1.60 3.08
N ALA A 35 -4.41 -2.16 4.27
CA ALA A 35 -4.28 -3.59 4.50
C ALA A 35 -5.56 -4.13 5.15
N LEU A 36 -6.33 -4.93 4.42
CA LEU A 36 -7.55 -5.57 4.91
C LEU A 36 -7.21 -6.92 5.52
N ASP A 37 -7.46 -7.08 6.82
CA ASP A 37 -7.37 -8.37 7.49
C ASP A 37 -8.52 -9.27 7.04
N MET A 38 -8.19 -10.34 6.30
CA MET A 38 -9.18 -11.20 5.67
C MET A 38 -9.89 -12.13 6.65
N ASN A 39 -9.31 -12.38 7.83
CA ASN A 39 -9.87 -13.31 8.81
C ASN A 39 -10.02 -12.72 10.21
N GLY A 40 -9.73 -11.43 10.39
CA GLY A 40 -9.78 -10.74 11.68
C GLY A 40 -8.80 -11.27 12.73
N ARG A 41 -7.82 -12.10 12.30
CA ARG A 41 -6.84 -12.74 13.19
C ARG A 41 -5.40 -12.25 12.95
N GLY A 42 -5.22 -11.23 12.12
CA GLY A 42 -3.92 -10.62 11.80
C GLY A 42 -2.97 -11.53 11.03
N LYS A 43 -3.45 -12.64 10.44
CA LYS A 43 -2.59 -13.65 9.78
C LYS A 43 -2.57 -13.52 8.26
N ARG A 44 -3.64 -13.03 7.65
CA ARG A 44 -3.76 -12.92 6.18
C ARG A 44 -4.32 -11.56 5.81
N TYR A 45 -3.57 -10.82 5.00
CA TYR A 45 -3.95 -9.49 4.56
C TYR A 45 -4.11 -9.43 3.06
N ARG A 46 -5.13 -8.72 2.60
CA ARG A 46 -5.23 -8.23 1.23
C ARG A 46 -4.82 -6.76 1.22
N TYR A 47 -3.90 -6.41 0.32
CA TYR A 47 -3.44 -5.03 0.17
C TYR A 47 -4.19 -4.39 -1.00
N ILE A 48 -4.68 -3.18 -0.77
CA ILE A 48 -5.30 -2.34 -1.80
C ILE A 48 -4.47 -1.07 -1.86
N ILE A 49 -3.82 -0.82 -3.00
CA ILE A 49 -3.00 0.37 -3.23
C ILE A 49 -3.64 1.17 -4.35
N TYR A 50 -3.96 2.42 -4.07
CA TYR A 50 -4.62 3.31 -5.03
C TYR A 50 -3.57 4.08 -5.83
N PRO A 51 -3.40 3.83 -7.14
CA PRO A 51 -2.34 4.46 -7.93
C PRO A 51 -2.36 6.00 -7.84
N LYS A 52 -3.55 6.61 -7.91
CA LYS A 52 -3.71 8.07 -7.80
C LYS A 52 -3.25 8.64 -6.45
N ARG A 53 -3.51 7.92 -5.35
CA ARG A 53 -3.10 8.37 -4.02
C ARG A 53 -1.60 8.15 -3.80
N LEU A 54 -1.04 7.10 -4.40
CA LEU A 54 0.41 6.87 -4.40
C LEU A 54 1.13 8.00 -5.14
N GLN A 55 0.62 8.41 -6.30
CA GLN A 55 1.16 9.56 -7.01
C GLN A 55 1.08 10.83 -6.16
N ALA A 56 -0.09 11.14 -5.59
CA ALA A 56 -0.25 12.30 -4.71
C ALA A 56 0.71 12.26 -3.49
N PHE A 57 1.03 11.08 -2.96
CA PHE A 57 2.00 10.90 -1.87
C PHE A 57 3.41 11.30 -2.30
N MET A 58 3.81 10.87 -3.49
CA MET A 58 5.12 11.21 -4.06
C MET A 58 5.24 12.70 -4.39
N ASP A 59 4.14 13.30 -4.82
CA ASP A 59 4.07 14.73 -5.14
C ASP A 59 3.96 15.62 -3.88
N GLY A 60 3.76 15.03 -2.69
CA GLY A 60 3.60 15.76 -1.42
C GLY A 60 2.23 16.42 -1.22
N ASN A 61 1.20 15.98 -1.95
CA ASN A 61 -0.12 16.62 -2.04
C ASN A 61 -1.24 15.78 -1.40
N LEU A 62 -1.01 15.20 -0.22
CA LEU A 62 -1.90 14.21 0.41
C LEU A 62 -2.70 14.74 1.59
#